data_AF-A0A971ZUM6-F1
#
_entry.id   AF-A0A971ZUM6-F1
#
_cell.length_a   1.000
_cell.length_b   1.000
_cell.length_c   1.000
_cell.angle_alpha   90.00
_cell.angle_beta   90.00
_cell.angle_gamma   90.00
#
_symmetry.space_group_name_H-M   'P 1'
#
loop_
_entity.id
_entity.type
_entity.pdbx_description
1 polymer ?
#
loop_
_entity_poly.entity_id
_entity_poly.type
_entity_poly.pdbx_seq_one_letter_code
_entity_poly.pdbx_strand_id
1 'polypeptide(L)'
;MIRVTPQQLEARLRERPPEYLSEIAPALVRTLPGGAQEYDERHPAWRAAVRKYRRAVHVPGVARKPCSCGEQREAAKRIIPYTREQQMTQTPPVRPSCLECVEKHLGAAWVLLAEARDGHPTRLRAIGHLHEAEDESQAWPELHNAIREARRVYQQTGVVPDFEALARLAAASREA
;
A
#
# COMPACT_ATOMS: atom_id res chain seq x y z
N MET A 1 2.27 -14.63 28.46
CA MET A 1 1.39 -13.81 29.31
C MET A 1 1.79 -12.37 29.17
N ILE A 2 0.84 -11.45 28.97
CA ILE A 2 1.12 -10.03 28.79
C ILE A 2 0.48 -9.24 29.93
N ARG A 3 1.28 -8.44 30.63
CA ARG A 3 0.81 -7.51 31.65
C ARG A 3 0.53 -6.15 31.02
N VAL A 4 -0.64 -5.59 31.31
CA VAL A 4 -1.09 -4.28 30.83
C VAL A 4 -1.40 -3.41 32.05
N THR A 5 -0.71 -2.28 32.18
CA THR A 5 -1.00 -1.31 33.25
C THR A 5 -2.29 -0.53 32.97
N PRO A 6 -2.94 0.09 33.97
CA PRO A 6 -4.10 0.95 33.74
C PRO A 6 -3.84 2.04 32.68
N GLN A 7 -2.68 2.69 32.74
CA GLN A 7 -2.26 3.72 31.78
C GLN A 7 -2.13 3.15 30.35
N GLN A 8 -1.54 1.95 30.21
CA GLN A 8 -1.42 1.28 28.91
C GLN A 8 -2.78 0.85 28.36
N LEU A 9 -3.70 0.42 29.23
CA LEU A 9 -5.05 0.07 28.84
C LEU A 9 -5.80 1.31 28.36
N GLU A 10 -5.77 2.40 29.12
CA GLU A 10 -6.38 3.67 28.76
C GLU A 10 -5.84 4.22 27.43
N ALA A 11 -4.51 4.17 27.24
CA ALA A 11 -3.90 4.56 25.97
C ALA A 11 -4.42 3.74 24.79
N ARG A 12 -4.62 2.43 24.97
CA ARG A 12 -5.21 1.56 23.94
C ARG A 12 -6.66 1.90 23.64
N LEU A 13 -7.44 2.29 24.65
CA LEU A 13 -8.86 2.64 24.49
C LEU A 13 -9.08 3.99 23.82
N ARG A 14 -8.12 4.93 23.94
CA ARG A 14 -8.17 6.18 23.17
C ARG A 14 -8.04 5.97 21.67
N GLU A 15 -7.30 4.94 21.24
CA GLU A 15 -7.02 4.67 19.83
C GLU A 15 -7.90 3.58 19.21
N ARG A 16 -8.77 2.94 20.01
CA ARG A 16 -9.53 1.75 19.59
C ARG A 16 -11.01 1.93 19.89
N PRO A 17 -11.87 1.30 19.10
CA PRO A 17 -13.29 1.45 19.32
C PRO A 17 -13.69 0.73 20.63
N PRO A 18 -14.80 1.14 21.29
CA PRO A 18 -15.17 0.66 22.62
C PRO A 18 -15.31 -0.87 22.73
N GLU A 19 -15.62 -1.55 21.62
CA GLU A 19 -15.77 -3.00 21.54
C GLU A 19 -14.46 -3.76 21.80
N TYR A 20 -13.31 -3.09 21.67
CA TYR A 20 -11.99 -3.69 21.88
C TYR A 20 -11.86 -4.39 23.25
N LEU A 21 -12.42 -3.80 24.33
CA LEU A 21 -12.39 -4.42 25.66
C LEU A 21 -13.16 -5.72 25.70
N SER A 22 -14.38 -5.72 25.14
CA SER A 22 -15.22 -6.91 25.12
C SER A 22 -14.58 -8.05 24.32
N GLU A 23 -13.80 -7.71 23.29
CA GLU A 23 -13.09 -8.70 22.45
C GLU A 23 -11.86 -9.30 23.14
N ILE A 24 -11.16 -8.57 24.01
CA ILE A 24 -10.00 -9.11 24.75
C ILE A 24 -10.35 -9.66 26.13
N ALA A 25 -11.54 -9.35 26.66
CA ALA A 25 -11.99 -9.81 27.98
C ALA A 25 -11.87 -11.33 28.18
N PRO A 26 -12.18 -12.20 27.20
CA PRO A 26 -12.00 -13.65 27.36
C PRO A 26 -10.54 -14.08 27.56
N ALA A 27 -9.57 -13.25 27.18
CA ALA A 27 -8.16 -13.52 27.39
C ALA A 27 -7.62 -13.00 28.73
N LEU A 28 -8.44 -12.32 29.55
CA LEU A 28 -8.03 -11.82 30.86
C LEU A 28 -7.86 -13.00 31.83
N VAL A 29 -6.65 -13.19 32.33
CA VAL A 29 -6.33 -14.25 33.29
C VAL A 29 -6.55 -13.76 34.72
N ARG A 30 -6.13 -12.55 35.05
CA ARG A 30 -6.37 -11.94 36.37
C ARG A 30 -6.14 -10.43 36.38
N THR A 31 -6.73 -9.78 37.38
CA THR A 31 -6.46 -8.40 37.76
C THR A 31 -5.52 -8.38 38.96
N LEU A 32 -4.43 -7.64 38.86
CA LEU A 32 -3.41 -7.47 39.89
C LEU A 32 -3.75 -6.27 40.80
N PRO A 33 -3.15 -6.20 42.01
CA PRO A 33 -3.20 -5.00 42.85
C PRO A 33 -2.73 -3.75 42.07
N GLY A 34 -3.45 -2.64 42.24
CA GLY A 34 -3.19 -1.40 41.47
C GLY A 34 -3.81 -1.38 40.06
N GLY A 35 -4.71 -2.31 39.74
CA GLY A 35 -5.53 -2.28 38.53
C GLY A 35 -4.83 -2.76 37.25
N ALA A 36 -3.61 -3.27 37.35
CA ALA A 36 -2.95 -3.91 36.21
C ALA A 36 -3.65 -5.22 35.85
N GLN A 37 -3.70 -5.55 34.56
CA GLN A 37 -4.39 -6.73 34.04
C GLN A 37 -3.39 -7.66 33.34
N GLU A 38 -3.50 -8.96 33.59
CA GLU A 38 -2.72 -9.98 32.90
C GLU A 38 -3.60 -10.72 31.89
N TYR A 39 -3.14 -10.75 30.65
CA TYR A 39 -3.81 -11.42 29.53
C TYR A 39 -3.00 -12.62 29.05
N ASP A 40 -3.68 -13.69 28.65
CA ASP A 40 -3.07 -14.79 27.92
C ASP A 40 -2.94 -14.42 26.43
N GLU A 41 -1.70 -14.28 25.98
CA GLU A 41 -1.37 -13.94 24.61
C GLU A 41 -1.65 -15.07 23.61
N ARG A 42 -1.77 -16.31 24.11
CA ARG A 42 -2.06 -17.49 23.31
C ARG A 42 -3.56 -17.69 23.14
N HIS A 43 -4.39 -17.02 23.95
CA HIS A 43 -5.84 -17.13 23.89
C HIS A 43 -6.36 -16.68 22.51
N PRO A 44 -7.29 -17.43 21.88
CA PRO A 44 -7.82 -17.09 20.55
C PRO A 44 -8.39 -15.67 20.45
N ALA A 45 -9.10 -15.21 21.49
CA ALA A 45 -9.68 -13.87 21.54
C ALA A 45 -8.60 -12.76 21.52
N TRP A 46 -7.49 -12.96 22.24
CA TRP A 46 -6.35 -12.04 22.19
C TRP A 46 -5.74 -11.99 20.80
N ARG A 47 -5.46 -13.15 20.19
CA ARG A 47 -4.87 -13.22 18.84
C ARG A 47 -5.79 -12.60 17.79
N ALA A 48 -7.09 -12.83 17.90
CA ALA A 48 -8.09 -12.26 17.00
C ALA A 48 -8.15 -10.73 17.12
N ALA A 49 -8.24 -10.19 18.35
CA ALA A 49 -8.24 -8.77 18.60
C ALA A 49 -6.92 -8.10 18.18
N VAL A 50 -5.76 -8.71 18.49
CA VAL A 50 -4.44 -8.22 18.05
C VAL A 50 -4.33 -8.21 16.53
N ARG A 51 -4.90 -9.19 15.82
CA ARG A 51 -4.92 -9.20 14.35
C ARG A 51 -5.85 -8.14 13.77
N LYS A 52 -7.07 -8.03 14.32
CA LYS A 52 -8.12 -7.10 13.89
C LYS A 52 -7.72 -5.64 14.11
N TYR A 53 -7.14 -5.35 15.27
CA TYR A 53 -6.70 -4.02 15.68
C TYR A 53 -5.18 -3.87 15.63
N ARG A 54 -4.49 -4.74 14.88
CA ARG A 54 -3.11 -4.48 14.49
C ARG A 54 -3.19 -3.24 13.61
N ARG A 55 -2.90 -2.09 14.19
CA ARG A 55 -2.55 -0.91 13.40
C ARG A 55 -1.51 -1.40 12.40
N ALA A 56 -1.67 -1.12 11.11
CA ALA A 56 -0.53 -1.11 10.23
C ALA A 56 0.41 -0.08 10.87
N VAL A 57 1.36 -0.56 11.68
CA VAL A 57 2.38 0.28 12.27
C VAL A 57 3.07 0.83 11.04
N HIS A 58 2.83 2.09 10.73
CA HIS A 58 3.77 2.84 9.93
C HIS A 58 5.05 2.80 10.75
N VAL A 59 5.95 1.88 10.42
CA VAL A 59 7.27 1.81 11.04
C VAL A 59 8.03 2.99 10.45
N PRO A 60 8.21 4.09 11.20
CA PRO A 60 9.06 5.16 10.71
C PRO A 60 10.47 4.57 10.65
N GLY A 61 11.05 4.46 9.46
CA GLY A 61 12.43 3.96 9.30
C GLY A 61 12.59 2.57 8.70
N VAL A 62 11.52 1.86 8.28
CA VAL A 62 11.71 0.88 7.19
C VAL A 62 11.78 1.69 5.91
N ALA A 63 12.99 2.09 5.54
CA ALA A 63 13.26 2.75 4.28
C ALA A 63 12.71 1.88 3.16
N ARG A 64 11.56 2.27 2.60
CA ARG A 64 11.18 1.83 1.25
C ARG A 64 12.36 2.23 0.40
N LYS A 65 13.00 1.27 -0.30
CA LYS A 65 14.06 1.61 -1.26
C LYS A 65 13.52 2.76 -2.12
N PRO A 66 14.10 3.97 -2.02
CA PRO A 66 13.59 5.07 -2.79
C PRO A 66 13.83 4.68 -4.25
N CYS A 67 12.76 4.64 -5.05
CA CYS A 67 12.98 5.18 -6.39
C CYS A 67 13.42 6.63 -6.17
N SER A 68 14.29 7.15 -7.02
CA SER A 68 14.65 8.58 -7.01
C SER A 68 13.42 9.51 -6.99
N CYS A 69 12.26 9.01 -7.46
CA CYS A 69 10.96 9.67 -7.48
C CYS A 69 10.19 9.72 -6.14
N GLY A 70 10.46 8.80 -5.21
CA GLY A 70 9.71 8.64 -3.95
C GLY A 70 10.06 9.73 -2.93
N GLU A 71 11.32 10.18 -2.95
CA GLU A 71 11.80 11.29 -2.13
C GLU A 71 11.25 12.64 -2.63
N GLN A 72 11.16 12.83 -3.95
CA GLN A 72 10.54 14.02 -4.56
C GLN A 72 9.05 14.14 -4.20
N ARG A 73 8.35 13.01 -4.10
CA ARG A 73 6.93 12.94 -3.67
C ARG A 73 6.70 13.35 -2.22
N GLU A 74 7.59 12.99 -1.29
CA GLU A 74 7.46 13.40 0.12
C GLU A 74 7.87 14.86 0.33
N ALA A 75 8.82 15.38 -0.45
CA ALA A 75 9.16 16.80 -0.46
C ALA A 75 8.00 17.68 -0.94
N ALA A 76 7.28 17.27 -2.00
CA ALA A 76 6.14 18.03 -2.54
C ALA A 76 4.92 18.09 -1.60
N LYS A 77 4.78 17.15 -0.66
CA LYS A 77 3.70 17.18 0.34
C LYS A 77 3.98 18.09 1.53
N ARG A 78 5.23 18.51 1.74
CA ARG A 78 5.68 19.23 2.95
C ARG A 78 5.62 20.76 2.86
N ILE A 79 5.10 21.32 1.77
CA ILE A 79 4.97 22.76 1.53
C ILE A 79 3.61 22.89 0.79
N ILE A 80 2.55 23.61 1.17
CA ILE A 80 2.30 24.93 1.79
C ILE A 80 0.81 24.93 2.28
N PRO A 81 0.40 25.67 3.35
CA PRO A 81 -1.02 26.00 3.56
C PRO A 81 -1.48 27.01 2.50
N TYR A 82 -2.13 26.54 1.43
CA TYR A 82 -2.58 27.39 0.34
C TYR A 82 -3.98 27.97 0.62
N THR A 83 -4.17 29.26 0.34
CA THR A 83 -5.47 29.95 0.45
C THR A 83 -6.37 29.61 -0.75
N ARG A 84 -7.70 29.69 -0.57
CA ARG A 84 -8.73 29.23 -1.53
C ARG A 84 -8.64 29.89 -2.92
N GLU A 85 -8.22 31.15 -2.99
CA GLU A 85 -8.06 31.89 -4.27
C GLU A 85 -6.87 31.42 -5.09
N GLN A 86 -5.94 30.75 -4.43
CA GLN A 86 -4.63 30.39 -4.92
C GLN A 86 -4.66 28.99 -5.59
N GLN A 87 -5.74 28.22 -5.38
CA GLN A 87 -5.99 26.92 -6.01
C GLN A 87 -6.38 26.98 -7.50
N MET A 88 -6.85 28.14 -8.01
CA MET A 88 -7.40 28.23 -9.38
C MET A 88 -6.37 28.41 -10.50
N THR A 89 -5.09 28.59 -10.19
CA THR A 89 -4.02 28.83 -11.19
C THR A 89 -2.95 27.75 -11.24
N GLN A 90 -3.04 26.71 -10.41
CA GLN A 90 -2.07 25.62 -10.41
C GLN A 90 -2.46 24.58 -11.47
N THR A 91 -1.69 24.52 -12.55
CA THR A 91 -1.60 23.30 -13.36
C THR A 91 -1.27 22.15 -12.40
N PRO A 92 -2.10 21.09 -12.31
CA PRO A 92 -1.78 19.97 -11.44
C PRO A 92 -0.38 19.47 -11.79
N PRO A 93 0.49 19.20 -10.81
CA PRO A 93 1.83 18.72 -11.11
C PRO A 93 1.70 17.44 -11.92
N VAL A 94 2.09 17.51 -13.20
CA VAL A 94 2.20 16.33 -14.05
C VAL A 94 3.19 15.42 -13.33
N ARG A 95 2.76 14.22 -12.93
CA ARG A 95 3.63 13.27 -12.25
C ARG A 95 4.82 13.01 -13.20
N PRO A 96 6.07 13.25 -12.77
CA PRO A 96 7.20 13.01 -13.65
C PRO A 96 7.26 11.50 -13.98
N SER A 97 7.42 11.17 -15.26
CA SER A 97 7.59 9.79 -15.68
C SER A 97 8.86 9.17 -15.06
N CYS A 98 8.80 7.89 -14.70
CA CYS A 98 9.87 7.20 -13.98
C CYS A 98 9.91 5.71 -14.31
N LEU A 99 10.97 5.25 -15.00
CA LEU A 99 11.14 3.84 -15.37
C LEU A 99 11.19 2.88 -14.18
N GLU A 100 11.76 3.29 -13.05
CA GLU A 100 11.77 2.48 -11.82
C GLU A 100 10.34 2.25 -11.29
N CYS A 101 9.48 3.28 -11.39
CA CYS A 101 8.06 3.13 -11.08
C CYS A 101 7.38 2.22 -12.10
N VAL A 102 7.63 2.40 -13.40
CA VAL A 102 7.06 1.53 -14.45
C VAL A 102 7.36 0.07 -14.15
N GLU A 103 8.62 -0.28 -13.90
CA GLU A 103 9.02 -1.66 -13.57
C GLU A 103 8.39 -2.16 -12.28
N LYS A 104 8.35 -1.34 -11.22
CA LYS A 104 7.68 -1.68 -9.96
C LYS A 104 6.21 -2.03 -10.19
N HIS A 105 5.53 -1.23 -11.00
CA HIS A 105 4.11 -1.42 -11.31
C HIS A 105 3.87 -2.62 -12.24
N LEU A 106 4.71 -2.84 -13.25
CA LEU A 106 4.66 -4.03 -14.11
C LEU A 106 4.92 -5.32 -13.31
N GLY A 107 5.91 -5.34 -12.42
CA GLY A 107 6.20 -6.49 -11.56
C GLY A 107 5.05 -6.80 -10.60
N ALA A 108 4.43 -5.78 -10.00
CA ALA A 108 3.25 -5.97 -9.16
C ALA A 108 2.05 -6.52 -9.96
N ALA A 109 1.82 -6.01 -11.17
CA ALA A 109 0.77 -6.52 -12.05
C ALA A 109 1.01 -8.00 -12.40
N TRP A 110 2.23 -8.39 -12.77
CA TRP A 110 2.59 -9.77 -13.08
C TRP A 110 2.21 -10.75 -11.97
N VAL A 111 2.62 -10.46 -10.72
CA VAL A 111 2.31 -11.30 -9.56
C VAL A 111 0.81 -11.39 -9.33
N LEU A 112 0.10 -10.26 -9.35
CA LEU A 112 -1.35 -10.23 -9.13
C LEU A 112 -2.13 -10.98 -10.23
N LEU A 113 -1.63 -11.00 -11.46
CA LEU A 113 -2.21 -11.78 -12.55
C LEU A 113 -1.97 -13.28 -12.40
N ALA A 114 -0.82 -13.69 -11.88
CA ALA A 114 -0.58 -15.09 -11.51
C ALA A 114 -1.57 -15.53 -10.41
N GLU A 115 -1.70 -14.74 -9.34
CA GLU A 115 -2.66 -15.01 -8.27
C GLU A 115 -4.12 -15.06 -8.79
N ALA A 116 -4.46 -14.19 -9.75
CA ALA A 116 -5.79 -14.18 -10.35
C ALA A 116 -6.09 -15.46 -11.14
N ARG A 117 -5.08 -16.05 -11.81
CA ARG A 117 -5.20 -17.35 -12.48
C ARG A 117 -5.44 -18.49 -11.48
N ASP A 118 -4.89 -18.38 -10.28
CA ASP A 118 -5.11 -19.31 -9.17
C ASP A 118 -6.46 -19.09 -8.44
N GLY A 119 -7.30 -18.16 -8.93
CA GLY A 119 -8.65 -17.91 -8.41
C GLY A 119 -8.72 -16.85 -7.33
N HIS A 120 -7.62 -16.14 -7.02
CA HIS A 120 -7.67 -15.03 -6.08
C HIS A 120 -8.37 -13.79 -6.70
N PRO A 121 -9.12 -13.00 -5.90
CA PRO A 121 -9.86 -11.83 -6.40
C PRO A 121 -8.94 -10.59 -6.60
N THR A 122 -7.85 -10.77 -7.34
CA THR A 122 -6.77 -9.78 -7.49
C THR A 122 -6.75 -9.10 -8.87
N ARG A 123 -7.60 -9.54 -9.81
CA ARG A 123 -7.69 -9.02 -11.18
C ARG A 123 -7.79 -7.49 -11.26
N LEU A 124 -8.68 -6.88 -10.48
CA LEU A 124 -8.87 -5.42 -10.48
C LEU A 124 -7.63 -4.68 -9.97
N ARG A 125 -6.91 -5.26 -9.01
CA ARG A 125 -5.66 -4.68 -8.50
C ARG A 125 -4.57 -4.75 -9.55
N ALA A 126 -4.44 -5.87 -10.26
CA ALA A 126 -3.48 -6.00 -11.36
C ALA A 126 -3.73 -4.95 -12.46
N ILE A 127 -5.00 -4.73 -12.81
CA ILE A 127 -5.40 -3.69 -13.76
C ILE A 127 -4.98 -2.30 -13.28
N GLY A 128 -5.18 -1.99 -12.00
CA GLY A 128 -4.72 -0.74 -11.41
C GLY A 128 -3.21 -0.55 -11.53
N HIS A 129 -2.43 -1.61 -11.29
CA HIS A 129 -0.97 -1.54 -11.47
C HIS A 129 -0.55 -1.34 -12.94
N LEU A 130 -1.23 -1.95 -13.91
CA LEU A 130 -0.98 -1.68 -15.33
C LEU A 130 -1.29 -0.22 -15.70
N HIS A 131 -2.33 0.38 -15.11
CA HIS A 131 -2.66 1.79 -15.33
C HIS A 131 -1.61 2.73 -14.75
N GLU A 132 -1.13 2.47 -13.53
CA GLU A 132 -0.03 3.28 -12.95
C GLU A 132 1.27 3.12 -13.77
N ALA A 133 1.56 1.94 -14.33
CA ALA A 133 2.69 1.76 -15.24
C ALA A 133 2.54 2.58 -16.54
N GLU A 134 1.32 2.69 -17.08
CA GLU A 134 1.01 3.55 -18.23
C GLU A 134 1.24 5.03 -17.88
N ASP A 135 0.75 5.49 -16.73
CA ASP A 135 0.91 6.89 -16.30
C ASP A 135 2.39 7.24 -16.06
N GLU A 136 3.16 6.34 -15.45
CA GLU A 136 4.56 6.57 -15.12
C GLU A 136 5.49 6.46 -16.36
N SER A 137 4.97 6.04 -17.53
CA SER A 137 5.75 5.87 -18.77
C SER A 137 5.53 6.95 -19.83
N GLN A 138 4.76 8.01 -19.55
CA GLN A 138 4.39 9.06 -20.53
C GLN A 138 5.57 9.68 -21.30
N ALA A 139 6.77 9.76 -20.71
CA ALA A 139 7.98 10.28 -21.37
C ALA A 139 8.56 9.35 -22.46
N TRP A 140 8.14 8.08 -22.52
CA TRP A 140 8.60 7.08 -23.49
C TRP A 140 7.41 6.56 -24.31
N PRO A 141 7.05 7.20 -25.43
CA PRO A 141 5.80 6.92 -26.15
C PRO A 141 5.63 5.47 -26.60
N GLU A 142 6.71 4.80 -27.03
CA GLU A 142 6.67 3.40 -27.44
C GLU A 142 6.29 2.49 -26.27
N LEU A 143 6.98 2.64 -25.13
CA LEU A 143 6.69 1.91 -23.91
C LEU A 143 5.28 2.22 -23.37
N HIS A 144 4.90 3.49 -23.34
CA HIS A 144 3.57 3.93 -22.90
C HIS A 144 2.46 3.27 -23.73
N ASN A 145 2.58 3.31 -25.05
CA ASN A 145 1.58 2.72 -25.95
C ASN A 145 1.52 1.19 -25.80
N ALA A 146 2.67 0.52 -25.64
CA ALA A 146 2.71 -0.92 -25.43
C ALA A 146 2.01 -1.32 -24.11
N ILE A 147 2.28 -0.60 -23.01
CA ILE A 147 1.62 -0.85 -21.72
C ILE A 147 0.12 -0.57 -21.80
N ARG A 148 -0.27 0.55 -22.42
CA ARG A 148 -1.68 0.91 -22.62
C ARG A 148 -2.44 -0.17 -23.40
N GLU A 149 -1.86 -0.66 -24.49
CA GLU A 149 -2.49 -1.70 -25.31
C GLU A 149 -2.59 -3.01 -24.54
N ALA A 150 -1.51 -3.45 -23.90
CA ALA A 150 -1.51 -4.65 -23.04
C ALA A 150 -2.58 -4.58 -21.95
N ARG A 151 -2.74 -3.42 -21.30
CA ARG A 151 -3.78 -3.18 -20.29
C ARG A 151 -5.18 -3.30 -20.91
N ARG A 152 -5.44 -2.66 -22.06
CA ARG A 152 -6.75 -2.69 -22.72
C ARG A 152 -7.13 -4.12 -23.14
N VAL A 153 -6.21 -4.82 -23.79
CA VAL A 153 -6.41 -6.21 -24.22
C VAL A 153 -6.72 -7.10 -23.01
N TYR A 154 -5.95 -6.99 -21.93
CA TYR A 154 -6.22 -7.77 -20.71
C TYR A 154 -7.57 -7.41 -20.05
N GLN A 155 -7.90 -6.11 -19.98
CA GLN A 155 -9.17 -5.65 -19.42
C GLN A 155 -10.38 -6.20 -20.19
N GLN A 156 -10.30 -6.25 -21.51
CA GLN A 156 -11.40 -6.67 -22.39
C GLN A 156 -11.51 -8.18 -22.56
N THR A 157 -10.38 -8.86 -22.72
CA THR A 157 -10.35 -10.27 -23.16
C THR A 157 -9.80 -11.22 -22.10
N GLY A 158 -9.10 -10.69 -21.09
CA GLY A 158 -8.37 -11.51 -20.11
C GLY A 158 -7.06 -12.11 -20.64
N VAL A 159 -6.68 -11.85 -21.89
CA VAL A 159 -5.36 -12.27 -22.43
C VAL A 159 -4.26 -11.57 -21.64
N VAL A 160 -3.39 -12.37 -21.03
CA VAL A 160 -2.34 -11.86 -20.16
C VAL A 160 -1.26 -11.15 -20.97
N PRO A 161 -0.81 -9.96 -20.54
CA PRO A 161 0.26 -9.24 -21.22
C PRO A 161 1.54 -10.07 -21.39
N ASP A 162 2.28 -9.80 -22.47
CA ASP A 162 3.66 -10.26 -22.59
C ASP A 162 4.57 -9.35 -21.77
N PHE A 163 4.75 -9.71 -20.49
CA PHE A 163 5.59 -8.92 -19.57
C PHE A 163 7.07 -8.96 -19.92
N GLU A 164 7.53 -9.97 -20.66
CA GLU A 164 8.92 -10.05 -21.09
C GLU A 164 9.19 -9.02 -22.19
N ALA A 165 8.26 -8.88 -23.14
CA ALA A 165 8.32 -7.82 -24.15
C ALA A 165 8.25 -6.42 -23.51
N LEU A 166 7.36 -6.21 -22.54
CA LEU A 166 7.26 -4.94 -21.83
C LEU A 166 8.55 -4.61 -21.03
N ALA A 167 9.17 -5.62 -20.41
CA ALA A 167 10.44 -5.44 -19.69
C ALA A 167 11.59 -5.06 -20.63
N ARG A 168 11.66 -5.68 -21.83
CA ARG A 168 12.64 -5.29 -22.86
C ARG A 168 12.47 -3.85 -23.32
N LEU A 169 11.24 -3.40 -23.55
CA LEU A 169 10.95 -2.00 -23.92
C LEU A 169 11.34 -1.03 -22.80
N ALA A 170 11.10 -1.39 -21.53
CA ALA A 170 11.51 -0.58 -20.38
C ALA A 170 13.03 -0.49 -20.25
N ALA A 171 13.76 -1.58 -20.53
CA ALA A 171 15.22 -1.58 -20.56
C ALA A 171 15.77 -0.70 -21.70
N ALA A 172 15.24 -0.84 -22.93
CA ALA A 172 15.64 -0.02 -24.08
C ALA A 172 15.38 1.48 -23.85
N SER A 173 14.27 1.82 -23.19
CA SER A 173 13.92 3.21 -22.83
C SER A 173 14.91 3.86 -21.85
N ARG A 174 15.73 3.05 -21.18
CA ARG A 174 16.73 3.50 -20.20
C ARG A 174 18.06 3.87 -20.86
N GLU A 175 18.29 3.37 -22.07
CA GLU A 175 19.50 3.60 -22.88
C GLU A 175 19.32 4.70 -23.93
N ALA A 176 18.08 5.17 -24.13
CA ALA A 176 17.69 6.23 -25.07
C ALA A 176 17.75 7.63 -24.43
#